data_AF-A0A7C7GHZ4-F1
#
_entry.id   AF-A0A7C7GHZ4-F1
#
_cell.length_a   1.000
_cell.length_b   1.000
_cell.length_c   1.000
_cell.angle_alpha   90.00
_cell.angle_beta   90.00
_cell.angle_gamma   90.00
#
_symmetry.space_group_name_H-M   'P 1'
#
loop_
_entity.id
_entity.type
_entity.pdbx_description
1 polymer ?
#
loop_
_entity_poly.entity_id
_entity_poly.type
_entity_poly.pdbx_seq_one_letter_code
_entity_poly.pdbx_strand_id
1 'polypeptide(L)'
;MSRNTKRKFARYSKYATLSVWAIIVAFPMYWVVATSFKPDRDWFAWPPVYWSEEPTLENYAAVWTDYKKEWKEGSQYSHSMQKPWKALRNSLFISLIST
;
A
#
# COMPACT_ATOMS: atom_id res chain seq x y z
N MET A 1 -33.31 22.45 23.10
CA MET A 1 -31.87 22.24 22.84
C MET A 1 -31.15 23.59 22.80
N SER A 2 -30.22 23.84 23.73
CA SER A 2 -29.50 25.12 23.79
C SER A 2 -28.61 25.31 22.55
N ARG A 3 -28.39 26.57 22.13
CA ARG A 3 -27.56 26.92 20.97
C ARG A 3 -26.14 26.32 21.04
N ASN A 4 -25.64 26.09 22.27
CA ASN A 4 -24.33 25.48 22.51
C ASN A 4 -24.32 23.97 22.23
N THR A 5 -25.39 23.25 22.56
CA THR A 5 -25.52 21.81 22.25
C THR A 5 -25.56 21.57 20.74
N LYS A 6 -26.28 22.40 19.99
CA LYS A 6 -26.34 22.30 18.51
C LYS A 6 -24.97 22.53 17.84
N ARG A 7 -24.21 23.52 18.34
CA ARG A 7 -22.84 23.80 17.83
C ARG A 7 -21.84 22.70 18.14
N LYS A 8 -21.89 22.12 19.34
CA LYS A 8 -21.04 20.96 19.71
C LYS A 8 -21.38 19.75 18.85
N PHE A 9 -22.65 19.43 18.68
CA PHE A 9 -23.10 18.31 17.85
C PHE A 9 -22.63 18.45 16.39
N ALA A 10 -22.80 19.64 15.78
CA ALA A 10 -22.33 19.91 14.42
C ALA A 10 -20.80 19.76 14.26
N ARG A 11 -20.03 20.10 15.31
CA ARG A 11 -18.58 19.90 15.33
C ARG A 11 -18.23 18.42 15.37
N TYR A 12 -18.85 17.64 16.27
CA TYR A 12 -18.61 16.21 16.36
C TYR A 12 -19.02 15.47 15.09
N SER A 13 -20.18 15.81 14.51
CA SER A 13 -20.62 15.20 13.25
C SER A 13 -19.64 15.49 12.12
N LYS A 14 -19.13 16.73 12.01
CA LYS A 14 -18.08 17.07 11.03
C LYS A 14 -16.84 16.20 11.18
N TYR A 15 -16.30 16.09 12.39
CA TYR A 15 -15.10 15.28 12.61
C TYR A 15 -15.35 13.79 12.40
N ALA A 16 -16.52 13.27 12.78
CA ALA A 16 -16.90 11.89 12.52
C ALA A 16 -16.95 11.61 11.01
N THR A 17 -17.64 12.45 10.23
CA THR A 17 -17.70 12.31 8.77
C THR A 17 -16.31 12.36 8.14
N LEU A 18 -15.47 13.34 8.53
CA LEU A 18 -14.11 13.44 8.01
C LEU A 18 -13.24 12.22 8.37
N SER A 19 -13.38 11.70 9.59
CA SER A 19 -12.61 10.53 10.05
C SER A 19 -13.02 9.27 9.31
N VAL A 20 -14.32 9.04 9.13
CA VAL A 20 -14.84 7.92 8.34
C VAL A 20 -14.34 8.02 6.90
N TRP A 21 -14.39 9.22 6.31
CA TRP A 21 -13.91 9.42 4.95
C TRP A 21 -12.40 9.20 4.81
N ALA A 22 -11.63 9.65 5.79
CA ALA A 22 -10.19 9.41 5.85
C ALA A 22 -9.87 7.91 5.92
N ILE A 23 -10.61 7.12 6.70
CA ILE A 23 -10.42 5.65 6.78
C ILE A 23 -10.70 4.99 5.43
N ILE A 24 -11.77 5.39 4.74
CA ILE A 24 -12.13 4.86 3.41
C ILE A 24 -11.01 5.12 2.40
N VAL A 25 -10.45 6.33 2.40
CA VAL A 25 -9.34 6.70 1.50
C VAL A 25 -8.01 6.05 1.92
N ALA A 26 -7.78 5.87 3.23
CA ALA A 26 -6.58 5.22 3.74
C ALA A 26 -6.58 3.71 3.47
N PHE A 27 -7.74 3.08 3.33
CA PHE A 27 -7.85 1.63 3.09
C PHE A 27 -7.06 1.13 1.86
N PRO A 28 -7.19 1.69 0.64
CA PRO A 28 -6.37 1.26 -0.50
C PRO A 28 -4.87 1.50 -0.28
N MET A 29 -4.49 2.57 0.43
CA MET A 29 -3.08 2.82 0.77
C MET A 29 -2.55 1.75 1.73
N TYR A 30 -3.33 1.42 2.76
CA TYR A 30 -3.06 0.31 3.66
C TYR A 30 -2.92 -1.00 2.87
N TRP A 31 -3.81 -1.26 1.92
CA TRP A 31 -3.77 -2.50 1.14
C TRP A 31 -2.46 -2.64 0.37
N VAL A 32 -2.02 -1.59 -0.33
CA VAL A 32 -0.74 -1.58 -1.08
C VAL A 32 0.44 -1.86 -0.16
N VAL A 33 0.51 -1.17 0.99
CA VAL A 33 1.59 -1.36 1.97
C VAL A 33 1.53 -2.76 2.58
N ALA A 34 0.34 -3.26 2.94
CA ALA A 34 0.21 -4.60 3.50
C ALA A 34 0.66 -5.65 2.47
N THR A 35 0.24 -5.53 1.20
CA THR A 35 0.60 -6.48 0.14
C THR A 35 2.09 -6.49 -0.18
N SER A 36 2.82 -5.39 0.00
CA SER A 36 4.28 -5.39 -0.23
C SER A 36 5.03 -6.26 0.78
N PHE A 37 4.44 -6.56 1.94
CA PHE A 37 5.00 -7.51 2.92
C PHE A 37 4.39 -8.92 2.83
N LYS A 38 3.34 -9.13 2.02
CA LYS A 38 2.71 -10.46 1.89
C LYS A 38 3.56 -11.40 1.04
N PRO A 39 3.68 -12.69 1.42
CA PRO A 39 4.24 -13.70 0.52
C PRO A 39 3.29 -13.93 -0.68
N ASP A 40 3.84 -14.43 -1.80
CA ASP A 40 3.11 -14.57 -3.08
C ASP A 40 1.79 -15.36 -2.95
N ARG A 41 1.76 -16.36 -2.06
CA ARG A 41 0.58 -17.21 -1.79
C ARG A 41 -0.60 -16.42 -1.20
N ASP A 42 -0.33 -15.34 -0.48
CA ASP A 42 -1.36 -14.53 0.19
C ASP A 42 -1.91 -13.42 -0.71
N TRP A 43 -1.27 -13.15 -1.86
CA TRP A 43 -1.69 -12.08 -2.79
C TRP A 43 -3.05 -12.35 -3.43
N PHE A 44 -3.29 -13.62 -3.80
CA PHE A 44 -4.51 -14.07 -4.46
C PHE A 44 -5.30 -15.09 -3.63
N ALA A 45 -4.98 -15.22 -2.34
CA ALA A 45 -5.71 -16.08 -1.43
C ALA A 45 -7.17 -15.65 -1.31
N TRP A 46 -8.07 -16.64 -1.24
CA TRP A 46 -9.49 -16.43 -0.93
C TRP A 46 -9.86 -17.23 0.33
N PRO A 47 -10.38 -16.58 1.38
CA PRO A 47 -10.73 -15.16 1.51
C PRO A 47 -9.51 -14.21 1.50
N PRO A 48 -9.69 -12.91 1.20
CA PRO A 48 -8.58 -11.95 1.20
C PRO A 48 -7.91 -11.87 2.56
N VAL A 49 -6.61 -12.16 2.59
CA VAL A 49 -5.79 -12.05 3.80
C VAL A 49 -5.50 -10.58 4.06
N TYR A 50 -6.08 -9.98 5.11
CA TYR A 50 -5.83 -8.57 5.44
C TYR A 50 -4.46 -8.39 6.12
N TRP A 51 -4.13 -9.24 7.09
CA TRP A 51 -2.82 -9.31 7.73
C TRP A 51 -2.24 -10.70 7.51
N SER A 52 -1.06 -10.79 6.90
CA SER A 52 -0.36 -12.07 6.71
C SER A 52 0.25 -12.52 8.03
N GLU A 53 0.13 -13.82 8.32
CA GLU A 53 0.75 -14.45 9.49
C GLU A 53 2.27 -14.52 9.35
N GLU A 54 2.78 -14.54 8.11
CA GLU A 54 4.20 -14.62 7.79
C GLU A 54 4.61 -13.43 6.90
N PRO A 55 4.72 -12.21 7.47
CA PRO A 55 5.19 -11.05 6.71
C PRO A 55 6.66 -11.24 6.28
N THR A 56 6.96 -10.90 5.03
CA THR A 56 8.28 -11.08 4.43
C THR A 56 8.80 -9.79 3.80
N LEU A 57 10.12 -9.72 3.58
CA LEU A 57 10.78 -8.65 2.83
C LEU A 57 11.18 -9.09 1.41
N GLU A 58 10.75 -10.27 0.98
CA GLU A 58 11.15 -10.88 -0.28
C GLU A 58 10.76 -10.03 -1.49
N ASN A 59 9.60 -9.36 -1.44
CA ASN A 59 9.15 -8.47 -2.49
C ASN A 59 10.06 -7.25 -2.66
N TYR A 60 10.58 -6.72 -1.54
CA TYR A 60 11.57 -5.63 -1.58
C TYR A 60 12.91 -6.14 -2.11
N ALA A 61 13.37 -7.31 -1.66
CA ALA A 61 14.58 -7.92 -2.17
C ALA A 61 14.50 -8.14 -3.69
N ALA A 62 13.37 -8.66 -4.20
CA ALA A 62 13.15 -8.91 -5.63
C ALA A 62 13.18 -7.63 -6.48
N VAL A 63 12.84 -6.48 -5.92
CA VAL A 63 12.87 -5.19 -6.64
C VAL A 63 14.24 -4.52 -6.55
N TRP A 64 14.82 -4.47 -5.35
CA TRP A 64 15.99 -3.63 -5.06
C TRP A 64 17.34 -4.35 -5.18
N THR A 65 17.33 -5.67 -5.27
CA THR A 65 18.55 -6.49 -5.35
C THR A 65 18.44 -7.45 -6.53
N ASP A 66 19.56 -8.05 -6.93
CA ASP A 66 19.57 -9.13 -7.94
C ASP A 66 19.04 -10.47 -7.37
N TYR A 67 18.23 -10.42 -6.31
CA TYR A 67 17.62 -11.58 -5.68
C TYR A 67 16.72 -12.30 -6.68
N LYS A 68 17.19 -13.46 -7.13
CA LYS A 68 16.40 -14.42 -7.91
C LYS A 68 15.72 -15.37 -6.96
N LYS A 69 14.41 -15.28 -6.87
CA LYS A 69 13.59 -16.29 -6.21
C LYS A 69 13.44 -17.47 -7.17
N GLU A 70 14.13 -18.56 -6.88
CA GLU A 70 14.07 -19.79 -7.67
C GLU A 70 12.94 -20.68 -7.13
N TRP A 71 12.11 -21.18 -8.05
CA TRP A 71 10.83 -21.82 -7.77
C TRP A 71 10.97 -23.13 -7.00
N LYS A 72 10.35 -23.21 -5.80
CA LYS A 72 9.85 -24.48 -5.26
C LYS A 72 8.32 -24.45 -5.36
N GLU A 73 7.81 -25.15 -6.38
CA GLU A 73 6.40 -25.52 -6.57
C GLU A 73 5.35 -24.39 -6.46
N GLY A 74 5.05 -23.73 -7.59
CA GLY A 74 3.67 -23.28 -7.88
C GLY A 74 3.29 -21.81 -7.76
N SER A 75 4.18 -20.86 -7.44
CA SER A 75 3.88 -19.41 -7.55
C SER A 75 4.49 -18.74 -8.81
N GLN A 76 4.28 -17.43 -8.98
CA GLN A 76 4.50 -16.66 -10.22
C GLN A 76 5.92 -16.07 -10.38
N TYR A 77 6.63 -16.40 -11.47
CA TYR A 77 8.00 -15.93 -11.81
C TYR A 77 8.14 -14.39 -11.77
N SER A 78 8.75 -13.84 -10.72
CA SER A 78 9.08 -12.41 -10.63
C SER A 78 10.51 -12.13 -11.08
N HIS A 79 10.72 -11.95 -12.38
CA HIS A 79 11.94 -11.29 -12.87
C HIS A 79 11.68 -9.79 -12.93
N SER A 80 12.18 -9.05 -11.94
CA SER A 80 12.24 -7.58 -12.03
C SER A 80 13.23 -7.20 -13.14
N MET A 81 12.73 -7.02 -14.37
CA MET A 81 13.50 -6.44 -15.49
C MET A 81 13.72 -4.94 -15.32
N GLN A 82 13.13 -4.35 -14.29
CA GLN A 82 13.14 -2.92 -14.03
C GLN A 82 14.39 -2.56 -13.22
N LYS A 83 15.02 -1.43 -13.56
CA LYS A 83 16.12 -0.84 -12.76
C LYS A 83 15.52 0.27 -11.90
N PRO A 84 15.13 0.02 -10.64
CA PRO A 84 14.30 0.97 -9.88
C PRO A 84 14.98 2.32 -9.70
N TRP A 85 16.29 2.32 -9.44
CA TRP A 85 17.09 3.53 -9.33
C TRP A 85 17.11 4.37 -10.61
N LYS A 86 17.17 3.72 -11.77
CA LYS A 86 17.14 4.43 -13.06
C LYS A 86 15.76 5.03 -13.30
N ALA A 87 14.69 4.28 -12.99
CA ALA A 87 13.32 4.76 -13.11
C ALA A 87 13.05 5.96 -12.20
N LEU A 88 13.37 5.83 -10.90
CA LEU A 88 13.22 6.92 -9.92
C LEU A 88 13.95 8.18 -10.35
N ARG A 89 15.23 8.04 -10.74
CA ARG A 89 16.04 9.16 -11.20
C ARG A 89 15.40 9.85 -12.41
N ASN A 90 14.98 9.07 -13.41
CA ASN A 90 14.37 9.62 -14.61
C ASN A 90 13.06 10.36 -14.30
N SER A 91 12.19 9.77 -13.48
CA SER A 91 10.93 10.40 -13.06
C SER A 91 11.17 11.71 -12.30
N LEU A 92 12.15 11.74 -11.41
CA LEU A 92 12.48 12.92 -10.61
C LEU A 92 13.03 14.06 -11.49
N PHE A 93 13.91 13.74 -12.45
CA PHE A 93 14.39 14.73 -13.43
C PHE A 93 13.26 15.31 -14.26
N ILE A 94 12.38 14.45 -14.79
CA ILE A 94 11.25 14.90 -15.61
C ILE A 94 10.33 15.80 -14.77
N SER A 95 9.95 15.40 -13.56
CA SER A 95 9.04 16.19 -12.72
C SER A 95 9.59 17.56 -12.32
N LEU A 96 10.92 17.69 -12.20
CA LEU A 96 11.55 18.96 -11.85
C LEU A 96 11.67 19.91 -13.05
N ILE A 97 11.88 19.36 -14.26
CA ILE A 97 12.07 20.16 -15.48
C ILE A 97 10.73 20.48 -16.17
N SER A 98 9.68 19.69 -15.90
CA SER A 98 8.35 19.87 -16.50
C SER A 98 7.50 20.98 -15.87
N THR A 99 8.08 21.84 -15.03
CA THR A 99 7.41 23.02 -14.44
C THR A 99 7.56 24.21 -15.37
#